data_AF-A0A938MB95-F1
#
_entry.id   AF-A0A938MB95-F1
#
_cell.length_a   1.000
_cell.length_b   1.000
_cell.length_c   1.000
_cell.angle_alpha   90.00
_cell.angle_beta   90.00
_cell.angle_gamma   90.00
#
_symmetry.space_group_name_H-M   'P 1'
#
loop_
_entity.id
_entity.type
_entity.pdbx_description
1 polymer ?
#
loop_
_entity_poly.entity_id
_entity_poly.type
_entity_poly.pdbx_seq_one_letter_code
_entity_poly.pdbx_strand_id
1 'polypeptide(L)' 'MKARARFSAVSPAVLAAALAVWAAAAARSHEPGLTVMTFNVRYDNPKDGPNAWPARKGLAAKTLLFHKADIVGMQECLR' A
#
# COMPACT_ATOMS: atom_id res chain seq x y z
N MET A 1 0.53 -19.84 63.16
CA MET A 1 1.05 -20.48 61.93
C MET A 1 0.68 -19.59 60.74
N LYS A 2 1.64 -18.96 60.06
CA LYS A 2 1.38 -18.18 58.83
C LYS A 2 2.05 -18.89 57.66
N ALA A 3 1.26 -19.52 56.79
CA ALA A 3 1.77 -20.15 55.58
C ALA A 3 2.31 -19.06 54.64
N ARG A 4 3.63 -19.11 54.36
CA ARG A 4 4.23 -18.23 53.36
C ARG A 4 3.86 -18.79 51.98
N ALA A 5 3.06 -18.04 51.21
CA ALA A 5 2.79 -18.38 49.82
C ALA A 5 4.13 -18.41 49.06
N ARG A 6 4.50 -19.59 48.55
CA ARG A 6 5.66 -19.74 47.69
C ARG A 6 5.27 -19.21 46.31
N PHE A 7 5.64 -17.98 46.03
CA PHE A 7 5.64 -17.49 44.65
C PHE A 7 6.76 -18.24 43.92
N SER A 8 6.40 -19.25 43.14
CA SER A 8 7.33 -19.94 42.25
C SER A 8 7.85 -18.94 41.22
N ALA A 9 9.16 -18.76 41.14
CA ALA A 9 9.76 -17.94 40.11
C ALA A 9 9.39 -18.49 38.73
N VAL A 10 8.94 -17.62 37.83
CA VAL A 10 8.64 -18.00 36.44
C VAL A 10 9.95 -18.45 35.80
N SER A 11 9.96 -19.64 35.21
CA SER A 11 11.16 -20.20 34.58
C SER A 11 11.65 -19.30 33.43
N PRO A 12 12.96 -19.10 33.25
CA PRO A 12 13.53 -18.36 32.12
C PRO A 12 13.04 -18.89 30.76
N ALA A 13 12.77 -20.20 30.66
CA ALA A 13 12.24 -20.80 29.45
C ALA A 13 10.82 -20.31 29.10
N VAL A 14 9.99 -20.06 30.11
CA VAL A 14 8.61 -19.54 29.92
C VAL A 14 8.67 -18.07 29.50
N LEU A 15 9.57 -17.27 30.08
CA LEU A 15 9.80 -15.90 29.62
C LEU A 15 10.32 -15.85 28.19
N ALA A 16 11.30 -16.68 27.85
CA ALA A 16 11.86 -16.74 26.50
C ALA A 16 10.80 -17.14 25.46
N ALA A 17 9.98 -18.14 25.78
CA ALA A 17 8.87 -18.56 24.92
C ALA A 17 7.83 -17.44 24.74
N ALA A 18 7.45 -16.74 25.82
CA ALA A 18 6.52 -15.62 25.75
C ALA A 18 7.08 -14.45 24.90
N LEU A 19 8.37 -14.14 25.05
CA LEU A 19 9.06 -13.15 24.22
C LEU A 19 9.10 -13.54 22.75
N ALA A 20 9.37 -14.81 22.44
CA ALA A 20 9.39 -15.31 21.07
C ALA A 20 8.00 -15.22 20.40
N VAL A 21 6.94 -15.57 21.13
CA VAL A 21 5.55 -15.44 20.65
C VAL A 21 5.17 -13.98 20.41
N TRP A 22 5.56 -13.08 21.31
CA TRP A 22 5.29 -11.65 21.17
C TRP A 22 6.05 -11.04 19.97
N ALA A 23 7.33 -11.39 19.80
CA ALA A 23 8.12 -10.95 18.66
C ALA A 23 7.55 -11.45 17.33
N ALA A 24 7.10 -12.72 17.26
CA ALA A 24 6.46 -13.26 16.07
C ALA A 24 5.12 -12.58 15.75
N ALA A 25 4.33 -12.22 16.77
CA ALA A 25 3.07 -11.48 16.59
C ALA A 25 3.29 -10.03 16.14
N ALA A 26 4.37 -9.40 16.61
CA ALA A 26 4.77 -8.05 16.22
C ALA A 26 5.38 -7.99 14.82
N ALA A 27 5.94 -9.09 14.31
CA ALA A 27 6.51 -9.22 12.98
C ALA A 27 5.46 -9.32 11.84
N ARG A 28 4.21 -8.92 12.10
CA ARG A 28 3.16 -8.86 11.06
C ARG A 28 3.67 -8.03 9.88
N SER A 29 3.67 -8.62 8.70
CA SER A 29 4.07 -7.95 7.46
C SER A 29 3.21 -6.72 7.21
N HIS A 30 3.84 -5.62 6.80
CA HIS A 30 3.11 -4.54 6.14
C HIS A 30 2.75 -5.05 4.75
N GLU A 31 1.48 -5.44 4.56
CA GLU A 31 0.98 -5.72 3.22
C GLU A 31 1.13 -4.46 2.36
N PRO A 32 1.75 -4.55 1.18
CA PRO A 32 1.82 -3.40 0.28
C PRO A 32 0.39 -2.90 0.03
N GLY A 33 0.16 -1.62 0.30
CA GLY A 33 -1.14 -1.01 0.03
C GLY A 33 -1.45 -1.03 -1.47
N LEU A 34 -2.70 -1.26 -1.84
CA LEU A 34 -3.17 -1.16 -3.22
C LEU A 34 -3.33 0.31 -3.62
N THR A 35 -2.60 0.75 -4.64
CA THR A 35 -2.69 2.11 -5.18
C THR A 35 -3.62 2.12 -6.39
N VAL A 36 -4.74 2.85 -6.28
CA VAL A 36 -5.75 2.94 -7.35
C VAL A 36 -5.84 4.38 -7.85
N MET A 37 -5.81 4.57 -9.17
CA MET A 37 -5.95 5.86 -9.84
C MET A 37 -7.21 5.90 -10.71
N THR A 38 -7.92 7.02 -10.70
CA THR A 38 -8.85 7.38 -11.77
C THR A 38 -8.24 8.50 -12.60
N PHE A 39 -8.30 8.40 -13.93
CA PHE A 39 -7.71 9.38 -14.81
C PHE A 39 -8.58 9.65 -16.04
N ASN A 40 -9.15 10.84 -16.10
CA ASN A 40 -9.76 11.34 -17.32
C ASN A 40 -8.64 11.86 -18.20
N VAL A 41 -8.32 11.12 -19.27
CA VAL A 41 -7.25 11.53 -20.17
C VAL A 41 -7.67 12.63 -21.10
N ARG A 42 -8.94 13.04 -21.17
CA ARG A 42 -9.54 13.89 -22.21
C ARG A 42 -9.50 13.21 -23.60
N TYR A 43 -10.62 13.13 -24.30
CA TYR A 43 -10.65 12.49 -25.63
C TYR A 43 -9.90 13.31 -26.69
N ASP A 44 -9.57 12.70 -27.82
CA ASP A 44 -8.95 13.43 -28.93
C ASP A 44 -9.97 14.35 -29.62
N ASN A 45 -9.84 15.65 -29.37
CA ASN A 45 -10.67 16.68 -29.96
C ASN A 45 -9.79 17.63 -30.79
N PRO A 46 -9.99 17.73 -32.12
CA PRO A 46 -9.26 18.66 -32.98
C PRO A 46 -9.39 20.14 -32.54
N LYS A 47 -10.47 20.49 -31.83
CA LYS A 47 -10.69 21.85 -31.30
C LYS A 47 -9.81 22.18 -30.08
N ASP A 48 -9.11 21.21 -29.51
CA ASP A 48 -8.19 21.44 -28.38
C ASP A 48 -6.88 22.12 -28.85
N GLY A 49 -6.66 22.27 -30.16
CA GLY A 49 -5.56 23.05 -30.73
C GLY A 49 -4.18 22.55 -30.27
N PRO A 50 -3.32 23.39 -29.65
CA PRO A 50 -2.04 22.97 -29.10
C PRO A 50 -2.13 21.85 -28.04
N ASN A 51 -3.31 21.68 -27.41
CA ASN A 51 -3.58 20.63 -26.43
C ASN A 51 -4.27 19.40 -27.05
N ALA A 52 -4.28 19.24 -28.38
CA ALA A 52 -4.81 18.04 -29.01
C ALA A 52 -4.06 16.77 -28.55
N TRP A 53 -4.72 15.61 -28.58
CA TRP A 53 -4.18 14.35 -28.05
C TRP A 53 -2.75 14.03 -28.54
N PRO A 54 -2.41 14.20 -29.83
CA PRO A 54 -1.06 13.91 -30.32
C PRO A 54 0.04 14.68 -29.59
N ALA A 55 -0.24 15.91 -29.14
CA ALA A 55 0.72 16.76 -28.43
C ALA A 55 0.85 16.39 -26.94
N ARG A 56 -0.22 15.89 -26.32
CA ARG A 56 -0.28 15.64 -24.86
C ARG A 56 -0.18 14.17 -24.43
N LYS A 57 -0.31 13.21 -25.35
CA LYS A 57 -0.23 11.77 -25.01
C LYS A 57 1.06 11.38 -24.27
N GLY A 58 2.18 12.06 -24.58
CA GLY A 58 3.45 11.85 -23.90
C GLY A 58 3.43 12.32 -22.44
N LEU A 59 2.76 13.43 -22.15
CA LEU A 59 2.57 13.91 -20.77
C LEU A 59 1.63 12.97 -20.00
N ALA A 60 0.52 12.55 -20.61
CA ALA A 60 -0.40 11.59 -19.99
C ALA A 60 0.31 10.27 -19.60
N ALA A 61 1.15 9.74 -20.48
CA ALA A 61 1.95 8.54 -20.19
C ALA A 61 2.93 8.77 -19.02
N LYS A 62 3.60 9.93 -18.96
CA LYS A 62 4.49 10.28 -17.85
C LYS A 62 3.74 10.36 -16.52
N THR A 63 2.53 10.92 -16.52
CA THR A 63 1.68 10.98 -15.31
C THR A 63 1.37 9.57 -14.79
N LEU A 64 0.98 8.64 -15.67
CA LEU A 64 0.71 7.25 -15.29
C LEU A 64 1.93 6.58 -14.64
N LEU A 65 3.11 6.74 -15.26
CA LEU A 65 4.36 6.15 -14.77
C LEU A 65 4.84 6.77 -13.45
N PHE A 66 4.63 8.08 -13.27
CA PHE A 66 5.02 8.79 -12.06
C PHE A 66 4.25 8.30 -10.83
N HIS A 67 2.94 8.07 -10.97
CA HIS A 67 2.08 7.67 -9.86
C HIS A 67 2.19 6.19 -9.47
N LYS A 68 2.77 5.34 -10.32
CA LYS A 68 2.97 3.90 -10.03
C LYS A 68 1.71 3.21 -9.50
N ALA A 69 0.54 3.57 -10.03
CA ALA A 69 -0.72 2.96 -9.62
C ALA A 69 -0.79 1.50 -10.10
N ASP A 70 -1.30 0.62 -9.23
CA ASP A 70 -1.49 -0.79 -9.54
C ASP A 70 -2.69 -0.99 -10.49
N ILE A 71 -3.74 -0.18 -10.28
CA ILE A 71 -4.95 -0.17 -11.11
C ILE A 71 -5.27 1.26 -11.53
N VAL A 72 -5.53 1.44 -12.83
CA VAL A 72 -5.94 2.73 -13.40
C VAL A 72 -7.29 2.59 -14.10
N GLY A 73 -8.29 3.31 -13.60
CA GLY A 73 -9.55 3.54 -14.32
C GLY A 73 -9.40 4.75 -15.25
N MET A 74 -9.61 4.56 -16.55
CA MET A 74 -9.49 5.65 -17.53
C MET A 74 -10.86 6.13 -18.03
N GLN A 75 -10.99 7.43 -18.29
CA GLN A 75 -12.17 8.02 -18.94
C GLN A 75 -11.77 8.75 -20.23
N GLU A 76 -12.75 8.96 -21.11
CA GLU A 76 -12.59 9.64 -22.40
C GLU A 76 -11.54 8.99 -23.34
N CYS A 77 -11.27 7.70 -23.16
CA CYS A 77 -10.44 6.93 -24.09
C CYS A 77 -11.24 6.58 -25.34
N LEU A 78 -10.78 7.04 -26.51
CA LEU A 78 -11.34 6.64 -27.80
C LEU A 78 -10.77 5.28 -28.24
N ARG A 79 -11.51 4.57 -29.09
CA ARG A 79 -11.18 3.22 -29.58
C ARG A 79 -10.51 3.25 -30.94
#